data_AF-A0A7V1NA33-F1
#
_entry.id   AF-A0A7V1NA33-F1
#
_cell.length_a   1.000
_cell.length_b   1.000
_cell.length_c   1.000
_cell.angle_alpha   90.00
_cell.angle_beta   90.00
_cell.angle_gamma   90.00
#
_symmetry.space_group_name_H-M   'P 1'
#
loop_
_entity.id
_entity.type
_entity.pdbx_description
1 polymer ?
#
loop_
_entity_poly.entity_id
_entity_poly.type
_entity_poly.pdbx_seq_one_letter_code
_entity_poly.pdbx_strand_id
1 'polypeptide(L)'
;RFERTDIGIRLDIEAKAGHRGRIQLDLDVEISSIAPSLAGDITKVGPTFVEQKLTASARLDDGETAVLALNRRKKETRGRSGVPWLSDLPFFGWLFSRDVELDEDVRLVIAARAHRVSSPAELVADSIRRRLAFERQNARETNLPLAEEAAPFGVRVTTRSREDDAKAIAEGLHLRGHETKVQSWSVAGNERFDVYVMSLGSMAEAAEVANVLSEEGWEPDLVVLPTRS
;
A
#
# COMPACT_ATOMS: atom_id res chain seq x y z
N ARG A 1 38.34 -5.67 -4.31
CA ARG A 1 37.69 -4.39 -4.65
C ARG A 1 36.22 -4.57 -4.33
N PHE A 2 35.62 -3.69 -3.52
CA PHE A 2 34.19 -3.74 -3.22
C PHE A 2 33.46 -2.75 -4.14
N GLU A 3 32.36 -3.19 -4.76
CA GLU A 3 31.47 -2.36 -5.56
C GLU A 3 30.21 -2.08 -4.74
N ARG A 4 29.73 -0.84 -4.77
CA ARG A 4 28.51 -0.43 -4.08
C ARG A 4 27.46 -0.09 -5.12
N THR A 5 26.27 -0.67 -4.96
CA THR A 5 25.12 -0.44 -5.81
C THR A 5 23.98 0.02 -4.92
N ASP A 6 23.34 1.12 -5.29
CA ASP A 6 22.17 1.62 -4.57
C ASP A 6 20.96 0.74 -4.89
N ILE A 7 20.29 0.27 -3.85
CA ILE A 7 19.06 -0.52 -3.94
C ILE A 7 17.89 0.30 -3.39
N GLY A 8 16.75 0.29 -4.10
CA GLY A 8 15.56 1.02 -3.70
C GLY A 8 14.74 1.48 -4.89
N ILE A 9 14.01 2.57 -4.71
CA ILE A 9 13.19 3.18 -5.75
C ILE A 9 13.90 4.45 -6.23
N ARG A 10 14.23 4.51 -7.52
CA ARG A 10 14.68 5.72 -8.21
C ARG A 10 13.56 6.21 -9.12
N LEU A 11 13.27 7.51 -9.05
CA LEU A 11 12.23 8.16 -9.80
C LEU A 11 12.79 9.45 -10.41
N ASP A 12 12.92 9.45 -11.73
CA ASP A 12 13.30 10.62 -12.51
C ASP A 12 12.04 11.17 -13.19
N ILE A 13 11.78 12.47 -13.00
CA ILE A 13 10.59 13.14 -13.53
C ILE A 13 11.00 14.38 -14.30
N GLU A 14 10.56 14.49 -15.54
CA GLU A 14 10.63 15.72 -16.33
C GLU A 14 9.22 16.25 -16.60
N ALA A 15 8.95 17.48 -16.15
CA ALA A 15 7.68 18.16 -16.37
C ALA A 15 7.86 19.34 -17.33
N LYS A 16 7.17 19.32 -18.47
CA LYS A 16 7.17 20.38 -19.49
C LYS A 16 5.82 21.08 -19.50
N ALA A 17 5.80 22.37 -19.16
CA ALA A 17 4.56 23.15 -19.10
C ALA A 17 4.76 24.58 -19.63
N GLY A 18 3.88 25.02 -20.55
CA GLY A 18 3.81 26.42 -21.01
C GLY A 18 2.91 27.28 -20.11
N HIS A 19 2.71 28.56 -20.40
CA HIS A 19 1.88 29.46 -19.56
C HIS A 19 0.38 29.04 -19.47
N ARG A 20 -0.10 28.31 -20.49
CA ARG A 20 -1.44 27.73 -20.60
C ARG A 20 -1.36 26.37 -21.30
N GLY A 21 -2.44 25.59 -21.21
CA GLY A 21 -2.57 24.29 -21.86
C GLY A 21 -2.05 23.12 -21.01
N ARG A 22 -1.97 21.95 -21.66
CA ARG A 22 -1.58 20.68 -21.04
C ARG A 22 -0.14 20.67 -20.55
N ILE A 23 0.08 19.98 -19.44
CA ILE A 23 1.38 19.68 -18.84
C ILE A 23 1.82 18.32 -19.36
N GLN A 24 2.98 18.25 -19.99
CA GLN A 24 3.60 16.97 -20.34
C GLN A 24 4.46 16.49 -19.17
N LEU A 25 4.25 15.26 -18.73
CA LEU A 25 5.07 14.56 -17.74
C LEU A 25 5.76 13.40 -18.43
N ASP A 26 7.09 13.33 -18.33
CA ASP A 26 7.90 12.19 -18.71
C ASP A 26 8.49 11.61 -17.40
N LEU A 27 8.31 10.31 -17.17
CA LEU A 27 8.71 9.62 -15.94
C LEU A 27 9.55 8.39 -16.26
N ASP A 28 10.66 8.23 -15.57
CA ASP A 28 11.50 7.05 -15.58
C ASP A 28 11.59 6.50 -14.14
N VAL A 29 11.05 5.30 -13.95
CA VAL A 29 10.99 4.64 -12.63
C VAL A 29 11.82 3.38 -12.65
N GLU A 30 12.68 3.26 -11.66
CA GLU A 30 13.50 2.09 -11.42
C GLU A 30 13.30 1.57 -10.01
N ILE A 31 12.95 0.30 -9.89
CA ILE A 31 12.79 -0.39 -8.62
C ILE A 31 13.85 -1.48 -8.58
N SER A 32 14.74 -1.41 -7.60
CA SER A 32 15.79 -2.39 -7.37
C SER A 32 15.67 -3.02 -5.99
N SER A 33 15.78 -4.35 -5.93
CA SER A 33 15.75 -5.11 -4.68
C SER A 33 16.81 -6.21 -4.67
N ILE A 34 17.20 -6.65 -3.48
CA ILE A 34 18.09 -7.80 -3.30
C ILE A 34 17.23 -9.06 -3.21
N ALA A 35 17.55 -10.05 -4.04
CA ALA A 35 16.96 -11.38 -3.99
C ALA A 35 17.97 -12.41 -3.45
N PRO A 36 17.48 -13.52 -2.85
CA PRO A 36 18.32 -14.67 -2.54
C PRO A 36 19.08 -15.12 -3.79
N SER A 37 20.38 -15.42 -3.63
CA SER A 37 21.21 -15.84 -4.76
C SER A 37 20.70 -17.15 -5.36
N LEU A 38 20.34 -17.13 -6.64
CA LEU A 38 20.00 -18.31 -7.43
C LEU A 38 21.25 -19.05 -7.94
N ALA A 39 22.42 -18.44 -7.81
CA ALA A 39 23.69 -18.91 -8.40
C ALA A 39 24.67 -19.54 -7.38
N GLY A 40 24.25 -19.72 -6.11
CA GLY A 40 25.05 -20.33 -5.05
C GLY A 40 25.19 -19.43 -3.81
N ASP A 41 26.11 -19.79 -2.90
CA ASP A 41 26.34 -19.09 -1.64
C ASP A 41 26.68 -17.59 -1.85
N ILE A 42 25.89 -16.70 -1.24
CA ILE A 42 26.04 -15.23 -1.30
C ILE A 42 27.47 -14.78 -0.95
N THR A 43 28.16 -15.51 -0.09
CA THR A 43 29.55 -15.21 0.31
C THR A 43 30.57 -15.45 -0.82
N LYS A 44 30.21 -16.23 -1.85
CA LYS A 44 31.08 -16.61 -2.96
C LYS A 44 30.72 -15.91 -4.28
N VAL A 45 29.43 -15.67 -4.54
CA VAL A 45 28.95 -15.10 -5.82
C VAL A 45 28.33 -13.71 -5.69
N GLY A 46 28.15 -13.19 -4.47
CA GLY A 46 27.49 -11.91 -4.22
C GLY A 46 25.96 -11.98 -4.22
N PRO A 47 25.27 -10.89 -3.85
CA PRO A 47 23.81 -10.80 -3.87
C PRO A 47 23.28 -10.79 -5.31
N THR A 48 22.08 -11.34 -5.53
CA THR A 48 21.36 -11.17 -6.80
C THR A 48 20.50 -9.91 -6.71
N PHE A 49 20.56 -9.05 -7.72
CA PHE A 49 19.71 -7.86 -7.82
C PHE A 49 18.57 -8.09 -8.80
N VAL A 50 17.37 -7.69 -8.40
CA VAL A 50 16.19 -7.67 -9.27
C VAL A 50 15.89 -6.21 -9.59
N GLU A 51 15.92 -5.85 -10.87
CA GLU A 51 15.61 -4.51 -11.36
C GLU A 51 14.33 -4.50 -12.19
N GLN A 52 13.46 -3.53 -11.96
CA GLN A 52 12.31 -3.22 -12.80
C GLN A 52 12.42 -1.77 -13.28
N LYS A 53 12.43 -1.58 -14.60
CA LYS A 53 12.51 -0.26 -15.24
C LYS A 53 11.23 0.02 -16.01
N LEU A 54 10.69 1.21 -15.85
CA LEU A 54 9.45 1.64 -16.49
C LEU A 54 9.57 3.11 -16.92
N THR A 55 9.37 3.35 -18.21
CA THR A 55 9.30 4.69 -18.79
C THR A 55 7.85 4.97 -19.19
N ALA A 56 7.31 6.11 -18.77
CA ALA A 56 5.96 6.54 -19.10
C ALA A 56 5.92 8.03 -19.45
N SER A 57 5.04 8.41 -20.37
CA SER A 57 4.80 9.82 -20.72
C SER A 57 3.29 10.08 -20.77
N ALA A 58 2.86 11.21 -20.21
CA ALA A 58 1.47 11.65 -20.22
C ALA A 58 1.34 13.15 -20.48
N ARG A 59 0.17 13.53 -20.99
CA ARG A 59 -0.24 14.94 -21.14
C ARG A 59 -1.51 15.16 -20.35
N LEU A 60 -1.41 15.96 -19.30
CA LEU A 60 -2.45 16.20 -18.30
C LEU A 60 -2.89 17.65 -18.35
N ASP A 61 -4.17 17.92 -18.14
CA ASP A 61 -4.63 19.25 -17.79
C ASP A 61 -4.22 19.62 -16.36
N ASP A 62 -4.30 20.91 -16.04
CA ASP A 62 -3.93 21.40 -14.71
C ASP A 62 -4.84 20.81 -13.63
N GLY A 63 -4.24 20.08 -12.68
CA GLY A 63 -4.91 19.36 -11.62
C GLY A 63 -5.52 18.03 -12.02
N GLU A 64 -5.34 17.58 -13.25
CA GLU A 64 -5.74 16.24 -13.71
C GLU A 64 -4.79 15.16 -13.16
N THR A 65 -5.35 13.99 -12.86
CA THR A 65 -4.61 12.79 -12.46
C THR A 65 -4.74 11.73 -13.53
N ALA A 66 -3.62 11.13 -13.94
CA ALA A 66 -3.64 9.95 -14.82
C ALA A 66 -2.92 8.76 -14.21
N VAL A 67 -3.44 7.58 -14.51
CA VAL A 67 -2.75 6.30 -14.27
C VAL A 67 -1.86 6.02 -15.46
N LEU A 68 -0.55 6.00 -15.22
CA LEU A 68 0.49 5.87 -16.24
C LEU A 68 0.83 4.41 -16.54
N ALA A 69 0.81 3.57 -15.50
CA ALA A 69 1.15 2.16 -15.64
C ALA A 69 0.50 1.29 -14.57
N LEU A 70 0.15 0.07 -14.99
CA LEU A 70 -0.28 -1.05 -14.15
C LEU A 70 0.55 -2.27 -14.59
N ASN A 71 1.35 -2.84 -13.70
CA ASN A 71 2.11 -4.05 -13.96
C ASN A 71 1.78 -5.10 -12.89
N ARG A 72 1.53 -6.34 -13.30
CA ARG A 72 1.28 -7.48 -12.41
C ARG A 72 2.19 -8.63 -12.79
N ARG A 73 2.98 -9.13 -11.85
CA ARG A 73 3.79 -10.34 -12.00
C ARG A 73 3.24 -11.41 -11.07
N LYS A 74 2.70 -12.49 -11.65
CA LYS A 74 2.40 -13.72 -10.92
C LYS A 74 3.53 -14.72 -11.19
N LYS A 75 4.14 -15.26 -10.15
CA LYS A 75 5.08 -16.37 -10.21
C LYS A 75 4.55 -17.49 -9.34
N GLU A 76 4.33 -18.64 -9.98
CA GLU A 76 3.83 -19.85 -9.32
C GLU A 76 4.92 -20.90 -9.40
N THR A 77 5.38 -21.38 -8.25
CA THR A 77 6.41 -22.42 -8.15
C THR A 77 5.78 -23.63 -7.48
N ARG A 78 5.63 -24.72 -8.24
CA ARG A 78 5.19 -26.02 -7.72
C ARG A 78 6.37 -26.97 -7.65
N GLY A 79 6.65 -27.50 -6.47
CA GLY A 79 7.64 -28.54 -6.23
C GLY A 79 6.97 -29.76 -5.62
N ARG A 80 7.33 -30.95 -6.07
CA ARG A 80 6.93 -32.21 -5.44
C ARG A 80 8.19 -32.96 -5.04
N SER A 81 8.25 -33.38 -3.78
CA SER A 81 9.33 -34.18 -3.21
C SER A 81 8.74 -35.36 -2.48
N GLY A 82 9.36 -36.54 -2.48
CA GLY A 82 8.78 -37.70 -1.82
C GLY A 82 9.76 -38.86 -1.73
N VAL A 83 9.34 -39.89 -1.00
CA VAL A 83 10.10 -41.14 -0.93
C VAL A 83 10.00 -41.85 -2.28
N PRO A 84 11.12 -42.14 -2.98
CA PRO A 84 11.08 -42.86 -4.25
C PRO A 84 10.27 -44.16 -4.14
N TRP A 85 9.50 -44.49 -5.18
CA TRP A 85 8.55 -45.62 -5.26
C TRP A 85 7.29 -45.49 -4.41
N LEU A 86 7.39 -45.00 -3.17
CA LEU A 86 6.23 -44.88 -2.28
C LEU A 86 5.35 -43.68 -2.65
N SER A 87 5.96 -42.58 -3.15
CA SER A 87 5.23 -41.38 -3.60
C SER A 87 4.35 -41.62 -4.82
N ASP A 88 4.64 -42.66 -5.62
CA ASP A 88 3.98 -42.92 -6.89
C ASP A 88 2.84 -43.96 -6.76
N LEU A 89 2.63 -44.50 -5.55
CA LEU A 89 1.57 -45.46 -5.30
C LEU A 89 0.19 -44.80 -5.49
N PRO A 90 -0.71 -45.42 -6.28
CA PRO A 90 -2.08 -44.95 -6.37
C PRO A 90 -2.74 -45.04 -4.97
N PHE A 91 -3.62 -44.08 -4.67
CA PHE A 91 -4.37 -43.93 -3.41
C PHE A 91 -3.58 -43.52 -2.16
N PHE A 92 -2.32 -43.94 -2.00
CA PHE A 92 -1.53 -43.67 -0.78
C PHE A 92 -0.26 -42.84 -1.00
N GLY A 93 0.12 -42.54 -2.24
CA GLY A 93 1.34 -41.79 -2.56
C GLY A 93 1.42 -40.41 -1.89
N TRP A 94 0.28 -39.77 -1.64
CA TRP A 94 0.18 -38.48 -0.96
C TRP A 94 0.68 -38.49 0.49
N LEU A 95 0.67 -39.65 1.17
CA LEU A 95 1.23 -39.80 2.53
C LEU A 95 2.76 -39.79 2.54
N PHE A 96 3.39 -40.06 1.39
CA PHE A 96 4.84 -40.18 1.20
C PHE A 96 5.41 -39.11 0.26
N SER A 97 4.58 -38.16 -0.16
CA SER A 97 4.96 -37.00 -0.95
C SER A 97 4.65 -35.70 -0.21
N ARG A 98 5.48 -34.69 -0.42
CA ARG A 98 5.30 -33.32 0.02
C ARG A 98 5.24 -32.43 -1.21
N ASP A 99 4.08 -31.80 -1.39
CA ASP A 99 3.88 -30.74 -2.35
C ASP A 99 4.26 -29.39 -1.70
N VAL A 100 4.98 -28.57 -2.45
CA VAL A 100 5.37 -27.21 -2.09
C VAL A 100 4.83 -26.30 -3.18
N GLU A 101 3.92 -25.41 -2.80
CA GLU A 101 3.36 -24.39 -3.68
C GLU A 101 3.77 -23.02 -3.15
N LEU A 102 4.41 -22.22 -4.00
CA LEU A 102 4.81 -20.85 -3.71
C LEU A 102 4.19 -19.95 -4.78
N ASP A 103 3.24 -19.13 -4.37
CA ASP A 103 2.59 -18.12 -5.20
C ASP A 103 3.11 -16.72 -4.81
N GLU A 104 3.63 -15.98 -5.78
CA GLU A 104 4.11 -14.61 -5.64
C GLU A 104 3.34 -13.70 -6.62
N ASP A 105 2.52 -12.76 -6.13
CA ASP A 105 1.75 -11.79 -6.93
C ASP A 105 2.21 -10.36 -6.60
N VAL A 106 3.01 -9.76 -7.48
CA VAL A 106 3.51 -8.38 -7.35
C VAL A 106 2.73 -7.45 -8.26
N ARG A 107 2.16 -6.38 -7.72
CA ARG A 107 1.43 -5.35 -8.47
C ARG A 107 2.09 -3.98 -8.31
N LEU A 108 2.34 -3.31 -9.42
CA LEU A 108 2.87 -1.95 -9.48
C LEU A 108 1.84 -1.06 -10.17
N VAL A 109 1.46 0.03 -9.50
CA VAL A 109 0.57 1.07 -10.03
C VAL A 109 1.30 2.39 -9.97
N ILE A 110 1.36 3.10 -11.08
CA ILE A 110 1.91 4.46 -11.14
C ILE A 110 0.81 5.41 -11.56
N ALA A 111 0.50 6.37 -10.68
CA ALA A 111 -0.41 7.47 -10.96
C ALA A 111 0.34 8.79 -10.76
N ALA A 112 0.08 9.76 -11.64
CA ALA A 112 0.68 11.08 -11.58
C ALA A 112 -0.39 12.15 -11.67
N ARG A 113 -0.23 13.20 -10.86
CA ARG A 113 -1.05 14.40 -10.88
C ARG A 113 -0.16 15.62 -11.08
N ALA A 114 -0.48 16.45 -12.06
CA ALA A 114 0.27 17.67 -12.34
C ALA A 114 -0.53 18.90 -11.86
N HIS A 115 0.17 19.88 -11.27
CA HIS A 115 -0.41 21.18 -10.91
C HIS A 115 0.51 22.31 -11.34
N ARG A 116 -0.06 23.33 -11.99
CA ARG A 116 0.63 24.55 -12.36
C ARG A 116 0.62 25.52 -11.18
N VAL A 117 1.81 25.93 -10.76
CA VAL A 117 1.96 26.93 -9.70
C VAL A 117 2.39 28.25 -10.32
N SER A 118 1.67 29.33 -10.00
CA SER A 118 1.81 30.62 -10.69
C SER A 118 2.62 31.66 -9.90
N SER A 119 2.74 31.49 -8.58
CA SER A 119 3.49 32.41 -7.72
C SER A 119 4.43 31.69 -6.74
N PRO A 120 5.56 32.31 -6.34
CA PRO A 120 6.46 31.73 -5.35
C PRO A 120 5.80 31.49 -3.98
N ALA A 121 4.89 32.38 -3.56
CA ALA A 121 4.17 32.22 -2.29
C ALA A 121 3.23 31.00 -2.30
N GLU A 122 2.53 30.80 -3.42
CA GLU A 122 1.68 29.62 -3.64
C GLU A 122 2.52 28.33 -3.66
N LEU A 123 3.70 28.34 -4.27
CA LEU A 123 4.61 27.19 -4.29
C LEU A 123 5.05 26.76 -2.89
N VAL A 124 5.42 27.73 -2.06
CA VAL A 124 5.83 27.46 -0.67
C VAL A 124 4.65 26.92 0.14
N ALA A 125 3.50 27.57 0.08
CA ALA A 125 2.32 27.12 0.83
C ALA A 125 1.87 25.71 0.41
N ASP A 126 1.88 25.46 -0.89
CA ASP A 126 1.41 24.20 -1.46
C ASP A 126 2.42 23.05 -1.23
N SER A 127 3.72 23.31 -1.33
CA SER A 127 4.75 22.31 -0.99
C SER A 127 4.71 21.92 0.49
N ILE A 128 4.53 22.88 1.40
CA ILE A 128 4.34 22.62 2.83
C ILE A 128 3.06 21.78 3.05
N ARG A 129 1.95 22.16 2.42
CA ARG A 129 0.68 21.43 2.54
C ARG A 129 0.81 19.99 2.07
N ARG A 130 1.38 19.76 0.88
CA ARG A 130 1.56 18.43 0.28
C ARG A 130 2.48 17.56 1.14
N ARG A 131 3.60 18.12 1.61
CA ARG A 131 4.52 17.42 2.50
C ARG A 131 3.83 17.01 3.81
N LEU A 132 3.10 17.92 4.45
CA LEU A 132 2.38 17.62 5.69
C LEU A 132 1.27 16.58 5.48
N ALA A 133 0.56 16.62 4.35
CA ALA A 133 -0.44 15.61 4.01
C ALA A 133 0.21 14.23 3.83
N PHE A 134 1.33 14.16 3.11
CA PHE A 134 2.10 12.93 2.90
C PHE A 134 2.65 12.35 4.20
N GLU A 135 3.29 13.18 5.04
CA GLU A 135 3.82 12.75 6.34
C GLU A 135 2.70 12.18 7.24
N ARG A 136 1.51 12.81 7.24
CA ARG A 136 0.34 12.31 7.96
C ARG A 136 -0.16 10.98 7.42
N GLN A 137 -0.30 10.86 6.11
CA GLN A 137 -0.78 9.63 5.49
C GLN A 137 0.18 8.46 5.76
N ASN A 138 1.47 8.67 5.56
CA ASN A 138 2.48 7.64 5.78
C ASN A 138 2.54 7.18 7.26
N ALA A 139 2.48 8.14 8.20
CA ALA A 139 2.44 7.82 9.63
C ALA A 139 1.21 6.99 10.03
N ARG A 140 0.06 7.22 9.37
CA ARG A 140 -1.16 6.42 9.55
C ARG A 140 -1.03 5.04 8.94
N GLU A 141 -0.59 4.94 7.69
CA GLU A 141 -0.45 3.66 6.97
C GLU A 141 0.48 2.69 7.70
N THR A 142 1.56 3.20 8.30
CA THR A 142 2.48 2.39 9.11
C THR A 142 1.82 1.81 10.37
N ASN A 143 0.76 2.46 10.88
CA ASN A 143 0.09 2.10 12.11
C ASN A 143 -1.38 1.76 11.85
N LEU A 144 -1.72 1.04 10.79
CA LEU A 144 -3.10 0.57 10.58
C LEU A 144 -3.45 -0.57 11.54
N PRO A 145 -4.72 -0.68 11.97
CA PRO A 145 -5.16 -1.83 12.75
C PRO A 145 -5.18 -3.09 11.86
N LEU A 146 -4.80 -4.22 12.45
CA LEU A 146 -4.83 -5.52 11.75
C LEU A 146 -6.26 -6.06 11.68
N ALA A 147 -6.68 -6.48 10.49
CA ALA A 147 -7.96 -7.12 10.24
C ALA A 147 -7.82 -8.65 10.11
N GLU A 148 -8.97 -9.35 10.16
CA GLU A 148 -9.06 -10.76 9.81
C GLU A 148 -9.00 -10.94 8.29
N GLU A 149 -8.45 -12.07 7.82
CA GLU A 149 -8.27 -12.32 6.39
C GLU A 149 -9.61 -12.32 5.61
N ALA A 150 -10.68 -12.83 6.23
CA ALA A 150 -12.01 -12.86 5.65
C ALA A 150 -12.70 -11.48 5.62
N ALA A 151 -12.19 -10.48 6.35
CA ALA A 151 -12.82 -9.17 6.51
C ALA A 151 -11.79 -8.02 6.49
N PRO A 152 -11.11 -7.81 5.35
CA PRO A 152 -10.00 -6.86 5.23
C PRO A 152 -10.45 -5.40 5.10
N PHE A 153 -11.75 -5.11 5.15
CA PHE A 153 -12.26 -3.75 4.97
C PHE A 153 -12.62 -3.12 6.32
N GLY A 154 -12.38 -1.81 6.43
CA GLY A 154 -12.78 -1.02 7.58
C GLY A 154 -13.18 0.40 7.18
N VAL A 155 -13.81 1.11 8.12
CA VAL A 155 -14.20 2.51 7.97
C VAL A 155 -13.55 3.33 9.08
N ARG A 156 -12.69 4.29 8.72
CA ARG A 156 -12.16 5.28 9.67
C ARG A 156 -13.23 6.33 9.90
N VAL A 157 -13.77 6.38 11.11
CA VAL A 157 -14.87 7.28 11.48
C VAL A 157 -14.39 8.69 11.78
N THR A 158 -13.31 8.82 12.56
CA THR A 158 -12.79 10.11 12.99
C THR A 158 -11.34 10.00 13.46
N THR A 159 -10.62 11.12 13.43
CA THR A 159 -9.34 11.31 14.13
C THR A 159 -9.54 12.21 15.35
N ARG A 160 -9.03 11.83 16.52
CA ARG A 160 -9.03 12.64 17.76
C ARG A 160 -7.61 12.94 18.24
N SER A 161 -7.48 14.01 19.01
CA SER A 161 -6.20 14.39 19.64
C SER A 161 -6.02 13.81 21.05
N ARG A 162 -7.07 13.26 21.65
CA ARG A 162 -7.04 12.59 22.95
C ARG A 162 -7.51 11.16 22.79
N GLU A 163 -6.86 10.25 23.51
CA GLU A 163 -7.19 8.83 23.49
C GLU A 163 -8.56 8.56 24.12
N ASP A 164 -8.87 9.21 25.24
CA ASP A 164 -10.15 9.02 25.94
C ASP A 164 -11.35 9.41 25.07
N ASP A 165 -11.22 10.51 24.31
CA ASP A 165 -12.25 10.95 23.35
C ASP A 165 -12.44 9.90 22.24
N ALA A 166 -11.34 9.31 21.74
CA ALA A 166 -11.41 8.26 20.73
C ALA A 166 -12.04 6.97 21.27
N LYS A 167 -11.68 6.57 22.49
CA LYS A 167 -12.24 5.40 23.18
C LYS A 167 -13.73 5.54 23.44
N ALA A 168 -14.19 6.70 23.91
CA ALA A 168 -15.60 6.97 24.14
C ALA A 168 -16.44 6.84 22.84
N ILE A 169 -15.90 7.32 21.72
CA ILE A 169 -16.54 7.18 20.40
C ILE A 169 -16.56 5.71 19.97
N ALA A 170 -15.43 5.00 20.11
CA ALA A 170 -15.32 3.59 19.76
C ALA A 170 -16.28 2.72 20.57
N GLU A 171 -16.43 3.00 21.87
CA GLU A 171 -17.38 2.33 22.76
C GLU A 171 -18.82 2.62 22.36
N GLY A 172 -19.15 3.87 22.05
CA GLY A 172 -20.48 4.26 21.56
C GLY A 172 -20.88 3.52 20.28
N LEU A 173 -19.93 3.36 19.34
CA LEU A 173 -20.12 2.58 18.12
C LEU A 173 -20.20 1.07 18.41
N HIS A 174 -19.42 0.58 19.36
CA HIS A 174 -19.46 -0.83 19.77
C HIS A 174 -20.81 -1.23 20.36
N LEU A 175 -21.40 -0.36 21.19
CA LEU A 175 -22.73 -0.55 21.75
C LEU A 175 -23.83 -0.59 20.69
N ARG A 176 -23.58 -0.05 19.49
CA ARG A 176 -24.47 -0.13 18.33
C ARG A 176 -24.25 -1.39 17.48
N GLY A 177 -23.36 -2.29 17.92
CA GLY A 177 -23.11 -3.58 17.28
C GLY A 177 -21.91 -3.58 16.31
N HIS A 178 -21.14 -2.49 16.23
CA HIS A 178 -19.94 -2.46 15.39
C HIS A 178 -18.73 -3.05 16.11
N GLU A 179 -17.89 -3.79 15.40
CA GLU A 179 -16.55 -4.06 15.89
C GLU A 179 -15.68 -2.82 15.71
N THR A 180 -15.01 -2.34 16.75
CA THR A 180 -14.27 -1.08 16.70
C THR A 180 -12.83 -1.22 17.17
N LYS A 181 -11.96 -0.38 16.61
CA LYS A 181 -10.57 -0.31 17.01
C LYS A 181 -10.10 1.14 17.09
N VAL A 182 -9.47 1.49 18.20
CA VAL A 182 -8.71 2.74 18.34
C VAL A 182 -7.26 2.46 18.03
N GLN A 183 -6.66 3.29 17.19
CA GLN A 183 -5.29 3.12 16.74
C GLN A 183 -4.56 4.46 16.79
N SER A 184 -3.40 4.48 17.45
CA SER A 184 -2.59 5.68 17.56
C SER A 184 -1.60 5.80 16.40
N TRP A 185 -1.35 7.04 16.01
CA TRP A 185 -0.32 7.43 15.07
C TRP A 185 0.22 8.80 15.46
N SER A 186 1.46 9.11 15.09
CA SER A 186 2.07 10.39 15.43
C SER A 186 2.63 11.09 14.20
N VAL A 187 2.46 12.41 14.16
CA VAL A 187 3.05 13.26 13.12
C VAL A 187 3.66 14.48 13.77
N ALA A 188 4.93 14.76 13.47
CA ALA A 188 5.68 15.88 14.05
C ALA A 188 5.57 15.95 15.59
N GLY A 189 5.64 14.79 16.27
CA GLY A 189 5.57 14.68 17.73
C GLY A 189 4.16 14.82 18.33
N ASN A 190 3.12 15.03 17.52
CA ASN A 190 1.74 15.08 17.99
C ASN A 190 1.07 13.72 17.79
N GLU A 191 0.68 13.08 18.88
CA GLU A 191 -0.10 11.85 18.85
C GLU A 191 -1.56 12.14 18.46
N ARG A 192 -2.13 11.22 17.69
CA ARG A 192 -3.48 11.25 17.16
C ARG A 192 -4.05 9.84 17.23
N PHE A 193 -5.36 9.76 17.39
CA PHE A 193 -6.07 8.50 17.57
C PHE A 193 -7.17 8.40 16.53
N ASP A 194 -7.06 7.42 15.65
CA ASP A 194 -8.08 7.10 14.67
C ASP A 194 -9.03 6.05 15.24
N VAL A 195 -10.32 6.25 15.05
CA VAL A 195 -11.38 5.28 15.41
C VAL A 195 -11.84 4.58 14.13
N TYR A 196 -11.77 3.25 14.14
CA TYR A 196 -12.17 2.40 13.04
C TYR A 196 -13.40 1.57 13.42
N VAL A 197 -14.30 1.38 12.46
CA VAL A 197 -15.20 0.22 12.39
C VAL A 197 -14.51 -0.85 11.56
N MET A 198 -14.47 -2.06 12.09
CA MET A 198 -13.68 -3.19 11.61
C MET A 198 -14.58 -4.34 11.13
N SER A 199 -13.94 -5.40 10.64
CA SER A 199 -14.58 -6.70 10.35
C SER A 199 -15.67 -6.63 9.30
N LEU A 200 -15.42 -5.86 8.24
CA LEU A 200 -16.30 -5.73 7.09
C LEU A 200 -15.80 -6.67 5.99
N GLY A 201 -16.66 -7.61 5.59
CA GLY A 201 -16.35 -8.67 4.63
C GLY A 201 -16.27 -8.18 3.19
N SER A 202 -16.84 -7.02 2.90
CA SER A 202 -16.84 -6.44 1.55
C SER A 202 -16.76 -4.93 1.54
N MET A 203 -16.29 -4.38 0.41
CA MET A 203 -16.31 -2.94 0.18
C MET A 203 -17.74 -2.37 0.11
N ALA A 204 -18.73 -3.16 -0.31
CA ALA A 204 -20.13 -2.75 -0.30
C ALA A 204 -20.65 -2.55 1.12
N GLU A 205 -20.37 -3.52 2.00
CA GLU A 205 -20.68 -3.43 3.43
C GLU A 205 -19.99 -2.24 4.10
N ALA A 206 -18.71 -2.01 3.77
CA ALA A 206 -17.99 -0.82 4.25
C ALA A 206 -18.61 0.50 3.77
N ALA A 207 -19.09 0.55 2.53
CA ALA A 207 -19.78 1.72 1.99
C ALA A 207 -21.14 1.96 2.68
N GLU A 208 -21.89 0.91 3.01
CA GLU A 208 -23.13 1.01 3.77
C GLU A 208 -22.89 1.61 5.16
N VAL A 209 -21.90 1.09 5.91
CA VAL A 209 -21.50 1.64 7.21
C VAL A 209 -21.06 3.10 7.08
N ALA A 210 -20.25 3.42 6.08
CA ALA A 210 -19.80 4.79 5.84
C ALA A 210 -20.98 5.74 5.52
N ASN A 211 -21.98 5.31 4.75
CA ASN A 211 -23.15 6.14 4.46
C ASN A 211 -23.94 6.45 5.73
N VAL A 212 -24.21 5.44 6.57
CA VAL A 212 -24.93 5.64 7.85
C VAL A 212 -24.18 6.62 8.75
N LEU A 213 -22.86 6.45 8.89
CA LEU A 213 -22.03 7.36 9.68
C LEU A 213 -22.04 8.79 9.10
N SER A 214 -22.05 8.93 7.77
CA SER A 214 -22.14 10.24 7.13
C SER A 214 -23.47 10.93 7.40
N GLU A 215 -24.60 10.19 7.39
CA GLU A 215 -25.91 10.71 7.78
C GLU A 215 -25.97 11.17 9.25
N GLU A 216 -25.18 10.54 10.12
CA GLU A 216 -24.98 10.96 11.52
C GLU A 216 -24.04 12.17 11.68
N GLY A 217 -23.47 12.69 10.59
CA GLY A 217 -22.59 13.86 10.58
C GLY A 217 -21.11 13.55 10.76
N TRP A 218 -20.70 12.29 10.62
CA TRP A 218 -19.29 11.92 10.57
C TRP A 218 -18.71 12.14 9.16
N GLU A 219 -17.38 12.17 9.06
CA GLU A 219 -16.63 12.19 7.79
C GLU A 219 -15.87 10.87 7.61
N PRO A 220 -16.57 9.75 7.35
CA PRO A 220 -15.95 8.44 7.27
C PRO A 220 -15.09 8.28 6.01
N ASP A 221 -14.04 7.48 6.14
CA ASP A 221 -13.13 7.14 5.04
C ASP A 221 -12.98 5.62 4.95
N LEU A 222 -13.11 5.05 3.74
CA LEU A 222 -12.95 3.62 3.53
C LEU A 222 -11.48 3.24 3.51
N VAL A 223 -11.12 2.18 4.24
CA VAL A 223 -9.74 1.73 4.37
C VAL A 223 -9.65 0.23 4.13
N VAL A 224 -8.66 -0.19 3.35
CA VAL A 224 -8.25 -1.60 3.26
C VAL A 224 -7.19 -1.83 4.32
N LEU A 225 -7.45 -2.77 5.20
CA LEU A 225 -6.65 -3.05 6.38
C LEU A 225 -5.70 -4.22 6.12
N PRO A 226 -4.46 -4.17 6.65
CA PRO A 226 -3.55 -5.31 6.58
C PRO A 226 -4.13 -6.50 7.35
N THR A 227 -4.05 -7.69 6.77
CA THR A 227 -4.57 -8.92 7.38
C THR A 227 -3.50 -9.63 8.19
N ARG A 228 -3.91 -10.35 9.23
CA ARG A 228 -3.03 -11.30 9.92
C ARG A 228 -2.82 -12.53 9.04
N SER A 229 -1.56 -12.91 8.79
CA SER A 229 -1.16 -14.18 8.15
C SER A 229 -1.35 -15.37 9.07
#